data_AF-A0A1H4XYD8-F1
#
_entry.id   AF-A0A1H4XYD8-F1
#
_cell.length_a   1.000
_cell.length_b   1.000
_cell.length_c   1.000
_cell.angle_alpha   90.00
_cell.angle_beta   90.00
_cell.angle_gamma   90.00
#
_symmetry.space_group_name_H-M   'P 1'
#
loop_
_entity.id
_entity.type
_entity.pdbx_description
1 polymer ?
#
loop_
_entity_poly.entity_id
_entity_poly.type
_entity_poly.pdbx_seq_one_letter_code
_entity_poly.pdbx_strand_id
1 'polypeptide(L)'
;MGEKIYRLKEFKKAKSFQIPLRGLTLEKFVKEYNELKSVGQRRVKYVPGANSIFEEDLKGDYRAVPSIWFENGEKRVPESNMLLNQILEKHPWYGVYYEVWSEEAEVNKKLTEHKKRDEVLAVINETSDDQRKAIALAVFGVNAIQWTDSKAELELREYAKLKPFELKKVLESKDYQSKYLAALAFNKDIVKDNIGSTAVIWNDTTQGEILSLARGENGLVKFGDFLSQNTEESLLVLNSLNQKIDSLVISNQKESIESSKLEKENAELRAELAKLQKQSKVSNDTQEQTEIEELREQYLEKTGKKVPNAFSNKVDWIKEKLKES
;
A
#
# COMPACT_ATOMS: atom_id res chain seq x y z
N MET A 1 -33.30 1.40 -34.99
CA MET A 1 -32.84 2.79 -35.21
C MET A 1 -32.10 3.19 -33.95
N GLY A 2 -30.82 3.57 -34.05
CA GLY A 2 -30.05 3.99 -32.88
C GLY A 2 -30.55 5.34 -32.35
N GLU A 3 -30.51 5.51 -31.04
CA GLU A 3 -30.76 6.78 -30.37
C GLU A 3 -29.48 7.20 -29.64
N LYS A 4 -29.06 8.45 -29.83
CA LYS A 4 -28.02 9.05 -28.99
C LYS A 4 -28.67 9.66 -27.77
N ILE A 5 -28.17 9.30 -26.59
CA ILE A 5 -28.63 9.85 -25.32
C ILE A 5 -27.61 10.88 -24.88
N TYR A 6 -28.03 12.13 -24.72
CA TYR A 6 -27.22 13.17 -24.10
C TYR A 6 -27.66 13.31 -22.65
N ARG A 7 -26.73 13.22 -21.69
CA ARG A 7 -27.00 13.31 -20.25
C ARG A 7 -26.27 14.50 -19.64
N LEU A 8 -26.94 15.23 -18.74
CA LEU A 8 -26.33 16.32 -17.99
C LEU A 8 -25.32 15.78 -16.96
N LYS A 9 -24.20 16.48 -16.79
CA LYS A 9 -23.24 16.19 -15.71
C LYS A 9 -23.82 16.58 -14.35
N GLU A 10 -23.30 15.94 -13.30
CA GLU A 10 -23.84 15.83 -11.93
C GLU A 10 -24.42 17.10 -11.28
N PHE A 11 -24.01 18.29 -11.72
CA PHE A 11 -24.38 19.57 -11.09
C PHE A 11 -25.77 20.13 -11.42
N LYS A 12 -26.53 19.54 -12.36
CA LYS A 12 -27.89 20.02 -12.70
C LYS A 12 -28.84 18.91 -13.11
N LYS A 13 -29.07 17.92 -12.25
CA LYS A 13 -30.27 17.06 -12.34
C LYS A 13 -31.54 17.86 -11.97
N ALA A 14 -31.71 19.04 -12.59
CA ALA A 14 -32.96 19.78 -12.55
C ALA A 14 -34.01 18.99 -13.34
N LYS A 15 -35.27 19.08 -12.92
CA LYS A 15 -36.40 18.43 -13.60
C LYS A 15 -36.46 18.80 -15.09
N SER A 16 -36.01 20.02 -15.43
CA SER A 16 -35.76 20.46 -16.79
C SER A 16 -34.51 21.36 -16.86
N PHE A 17 -33.74 21.22 -17.94
CA PHE A 17 -32.61 22.10 -18.24
C PHE A 17 -32.67 22.53 -19.71
N GLN A 18 -32.42 23.80 -19.97
CA GLN A 18 -32.57 24.41 -21.27
C GLN A 18 -31.21 24.78 -21.85
N ILE A 19 -30.93 24.34 -23.08
CA ILE A 19 -29.79 24.83 -23.86
C ILE A 19 -30.27 25.97 -24.76
N PRO A 20 -29.72 27.19 -24.60
CA PRO A 20 -30.02 28.32 -25.46
C PRO A 20 -29.35 28.10 -26.81
N LEU A 21 -30.16 28.04 -27.87
CA LEU A 21 -29.66 28.08 -29.25
C LEU A 21 -29.64 29.50 -29.81
N ARG A 22 -30.33 30.44 -29.15
CA ARG A 22 -30.45 31.82 -29.61
C ARG A 22 -29.10 32.53 -29.51
N GLY A 23 -28.59 32.99 -30.64
CA GLY A 23 -27.30 33.69 -30.71
C GLY A 23 -26.09 32.77 -30.71
N LEU A 24 -26.26 31.44 -30.78
CA LEU A 24 -25.16 30.51 -30.90
C LEU A 24 -24.46 30.69 -32.25
N THR A 25 -23.14 30.85 -32.21
CA THR A 25 -22.29 30.90 -33.39
C THR A 25 -21.34 29.70 -33.40
N LEU A 26 -21.35 28.94 -34.49
CA LEU A 26 -20.44 27.82 -34.69
C LEU A 26 -19.57 28.07 -35.92
N GLU A 27 -18.39 27.47 -35.96
CA GLU A 27 -17.52 27.54 -37.14
C GLU A 27 -18.10 26.71 -38.28
N LYS A 28 -18.24 27.36 -39.44
CA LYS A 28 -18.66 26.72 -40.68
C LYS A 28 -17.43 26.32 -41.48
N PHE A 29 -17.34 25.05 -41.84
CA PHE A 29 -16.33 24.55 -42.76
C PHE A 29 -17.00 24.25 -44.10
N VAL A 30 -16.42 24.76 -45.18
CA VAL A 30 -16.87 24.49 -46.56
C VAL A 30 -15.75 23.72 -47.26
N LYS A 31 -16.11 22.64 -47.95
CA LYS A 31 -15.17 21.90 -48.79
C LYS A 31 -15.01 22.63 -50.11
N GLU A 32 -13.83 23.18 -50.35
CA GLU A 32 -13.44 23.80 -51.61
C GLU A 32 -12.21 23.05 -52.13
N TYR A 33 -12.28 22.46 -53.33
CA TYR A 33 -11.18 21.70 -53.96
C TYR A 33 -10.49 20.67 -53.04
N ASN A 34 -11.26 19.81 -52.37
CA ASN A 34 -10.79 18.79 -51.41
C ASN A 34 -10.15 19.30 -50.10
N GLU A 35 -10.11 20.61 -49.86
CA GLU A 35 -9.67 21.20 -48.59
C GLU A 35 -10.85 21.76 -47.78
N LEU A 36 -10.88 21.50 -46.48
CA LEU A 36 -11.85 22.06 -45.55
C LEU A 36 -11.40 23.46 -45.12
N LYS A 37 -11.95 24.51 -45.73
CA LYS A 37 -11.68 25.90 -45.32
C LYS A 37 -12.69 26.36 -44.29
N SER A 38 -12.21 27.01 -43.23
CA SER A 38 -13.06 27.68 -42.24
C SER A 38 -13.57 28.99 -42.83
N VAL A 39 -14.89 29.15 -42.87
CA VAL A 39 -15.61 30.34 -43.37
C VAL A 39 -15.96 31.30 -42.21
N GLY A 40 -15.42 31.02 -41.02
CA GLY A 40 -15.61 31.79 -39.80
C GLY A 40 -16.83 31.35 -38.98
N GLN A 41 -17.09 32.11 -37.91
CA GLN A 41 -18.22 31.89 -37.02
C GLN A 41 -19.53 32.35 -37.68
N ARG A 42 -20.48 31.42 -37.82
CA ARG A 42 -21.80 31.67 -38.42
C ARG A 42 -22.91 31.34 -37.44
N ARG A 43 -24.03 32.06 -37.54
CA ARG A 43 -25.19 31.85 -36.67
C ARG A 43 -25.85 30.52 -36.96
N VAL A 44 -26.18 29.80 -35.90
CA VAL A 44 -26.83 28.50 -35.95
C VAL A 44 -28.31 28.65 -35.69
N LYS A 45 -29.12 27.98 -36.50
CA LYS A 45 -30.57 27.96 -36.40
C LYS A 45 -31.06 26.53 -36.60
N TYR A 46 -31.63 25.94 -35.54
CA TYR A 46 -32.17 24.59 -35.64
C TYR A 46 -33.59 24.61 -36.23
N VAL A 47 -33.75 23.97 -37.40
CA VAL A 47 -35.02 23.74 -38.07
C VAL A 47 -35.16 22.24 -38.35
N PRO A 48 -36.15 21.55 -37.76
CA PRO A 48 -36.37 20.12 -38.02
C PRO A 48 -36.60 19.86 -39.52
N GLY A 49 -35.86 18.91 -40.10
CA GLY A 49 -35.98 18.53 -41.51
C GLY A 49 -35.24 19.44 -42.52
N ALA A 50 -34.48 20.43 -42.06
CA ALA A 50 -33.62 21.21 -42.93
C ALA A 50 -32.36 20.44 -43.38
N ASN A 51 -31.63 20.99 -44.34
CA ASN A 51 -30.39 20.41 -44.87
C ASN A 51 -29.10 21.00 -44.22
N SER A 52 -29.21 22.07 -43.44
CA SER A 52 -28.07 22.75 -42.80
C SER A 52 -28.45 23.30 -41.43
N ILE A 53 -27.44 23.44 -40.55
CA ILE A 53 -27.55 24.05 -39.22
C ILE A 53 -27.38 25.58 -39.25
N PHE A 54 -26.84 26.14 -40.34
CA PHE A 54 -26.47 27.55 -40.44
C PHE A 54 -27.62 28.39 -41.02
N GLU A 55 -27.87 29.55 -40.41
CA GLU A 55 -28.98 30.44 -40.78
C GLU A 55 -28.91 30.90 -42.24
N GLU A 56 -27.71 31.13 -42.78
CA GLU A 56 -27.49 31.61 -44.15
C GLU A 56 -27.86 30.58 -45.23
N ASP A 57 -27.86 29.29 -44.90
CA ASP A 57 -28.16 28.21 -45.87
C ASP A 57 -29.65 27.86 -45.91
N LEU A 58 -30.44 28.37 -44.96
CA LEU A 58 -31.86 28.07 -44.85
C LEU A 58 -32.66 28.99 -45.80
N LYS A 59 -33.22 28.41 -46.86
CA LYS A 59 -34.05 29.14 -47.83
C LYS A 59 -35.49 29.31 -47.35
N GLY A 60 -35.78 30.37 -46.59
CA GLY A 60 -37.14 30.77 -46.23
C GLY A 60 -37.35 31.14 -44.75
N ASP A 61 -38.54 31.65 -44.43
CA ASP A 61 -38.94 32.09 -43.07
C ASP A 61 -39.34 30.91 -42.17
N TYR A 62 -38.43 29.95 -41.98
CA TYR A 62 -38.67 28.82 -41.10
C TYR A 62 -38.70 29.27 -39.63
N ARG A 63 -39.71 28.79 -38.89
CA ARG A 63 -39.78 28.91 -37.43
C ARG A 63 -38.67 28.05 -36.81
N ALA A 64 -37.67 28.69 -36.23
CA ALA A 64 -36.64 28.00 -35.46
C ALA A 64 -37.21 27.43 -34.18
N VAL A 65 -36.69 26.28 -33.76
CA VAL A 65 -36.87 25.82 -32.39
C VAL A 65 -35.94 26.66 -31.51
N PRO A 66 -36.48 27.48 -30.58
CA PRO A 66 -35.68 28.46 -29.86
C PRO A 66 -34.76 27.80 -28.83
N SER A 67 -35.07 26.59 -28.35
CA SER A 67 -34.32 25.92 -27.29
C SER A 67 -34.52 24.42 -27.26
N ILE A 68 -33.47 23.71 -26.84
CA ILE A 68 -33.50 22.27 -26.63
C ILE A 68 -33.63 22.03 -25.12
N TRP A 69 -34.66 21.27 -24.74
CA TRP A 69 -34.92 20.90 -23.36
C TRP A 69 -34.41 19.48 -23.07
N PHE A 70 -33.68 19.35 -21.97
CA PHE A 70 -33.36 18.09 -21.30
C PHE A 70 -34.44 17.83 -20.26
N GLU A 71 -35.06 16.67 -20.32
CA GLU A 71 -36.12 16.25 -19.41
C GLU A 71 -35.53 15.22 -18.45
N ASN A 72 -35.69 15.43 -17.13
CA ASN A 72 -35.11 14.57 -16.10
C ASN A 72 -33.58 14.36 -16.25
N GLY A 73 -32.88 15.34 -16.83
CA GLY A 73 -31.43 15.30 -17.03
C GLY A 73 -30.96 14.59 -18.29
N GLU A 74 -31.86 14.12 -19.15
CA GLU A 74 -31.52 13.44 -20.40
C GLU A 74 -32.23 14.07 -21.61
N LYS A 75 -31.58 13.97 -22.77
CA LYS A 75 -32.17 14.27 -24.07
C LYS A 75 -31.87 13.12 -25.02
N ARG A 76 -32.91 12.38 -25.38
CA ARG A 76 -32.83 11.33 -26.40
C ARG A 76 -33.01 11.96 -27.77
N VAL A 77 -32.05 11.73 -28.66
CA VAL A 77 -32.08 12.23 -30.02
C VAL A 77 -31.90 11.04 -30.97
N PRO A 78 -32.84 10.78 -31.88
CA PRO A 78 -32.66 9.77 -32.92
C PRO A 78 -31.41 10.04 -33.74
N GLU A 79 -30.65 9.00 -34.09
CA GLU A 79 -29.47 9.15 -34.96
C GLU A 79 -29.83 9.73 -36.34
N SER A 80 -31.07 9.49 -36.80
CA SER A 80 -31.61 10.08 -38.03
C SER A 80 -31.62 11.61 -38.02
N ASN A 81 -31.65 12.24 -36.84
CA ASN A 81 -31.63 13.70 -36.69
C ASN A 81 -30.18 14.21 -36.63
N MET A 82 -29.46 14.06 -37.74
CA MET A 82 -28.04 14.43 -37.84
C MET A 82 -27.77 15.90 -37.47
N LEU A 83 -28.66 16.82 -37.84
CA LEU A 83 -28.51 18.25 -37.54
C LEU A 83 -28.53 18.53 -36.04
N LEU A 84 -29.46 17.93 -35.30
CA LEU A 84 -29.56 18.13 -33.85
C LEU A 84 -28.35 17.55 -33.13
N ASN A 85 -27.90 16.36 -33.55
CA ASN A 85 -26.69 15.73 -33.01
C ASN A 85 -25.45 16.58 -33.26
N GLN A 86 -25.30 17.14 -34.47
CA GLN A 86 -24.18 18.03 -34.81
C GLN A 86 -24.19 19.32 -33.97
N ILE A 87 -25.35 19.93 -33.74
CA ILE A 87 -25.48 21.12 -32.90
C ILE A 87 -25.09 20.80 -31.46
N LEU A 88 -25.59 19.67 -30.93
CA LEU A 88 -25.30 19.26 -29.55
C LEU A 88 -23.84 18.88 -29.34
N GLU A 89 -23.19 18.22 -30.31
CA GLU A 89 -21.77 17.84 -30.23
C GLU A 89 -20.83 19.05 -30.37
N LYS A 90 -21.18 20.04 -31.20
CA LYS A 90 -20.37 21.25 -31.42
C LYS A 90 -20.67 22.39 -30.45
N HIS A 91 -21.66 22.24 -29.58
CA HIS A 91 -22.04 23.30 -28.65
C HIS A 91 -20.89 23.59 -27.66
N PRO A 92 -20.63 24.85 -27.29
CA PRO A 92 -19.65 25.21 -26.26
C PRO A 92 -19.89 24.59 -24.88
N TRP A 93 -21.08 24.02 -24.67
CA TRP A 93 -21.50 23.40 -23.39
C TRP A 93 -21.34 21.88 -23.41
N TYR A 94 -21.01 21.31 -24.55
CA TYR A 94 -20.67 19.90 -24.68
C TYR A 94 -19.37 19.61 -23.92
N GLY A 95 -19.35 18.53 -23.14
CA GLY A 95 -18.24 18.18 -22.26
C GLY A 95 -18.18 18.96 -20.94
N VAL A 96 -18.80 20.15 -20.87
CA VAL A 96 -18.90 20.96 -19.64
C VAL A 96 -20.18 20.63 -18.88
N TYR A 97 -21.34 20.78 -19.53
CA TYR A 97 -22.66 20.63 -18.90
C TYR A 97 -23.35 19.32 -19.25
N TYR A 98 -23.10 18.75 -20.43
CA TYR A 98 -23.64 17.46 -20.85
C TYR A 98 -22.65 16.69 -21.71
N GLU A 99 -22.79 15.37 -21.73
CA GLU A 99 -22.01 14.48 -22.58
C GLU A 99 -22.91 13.43 -23.22
N VAL A 100 -22.41 12.79 -24.30
CA VAL A 100 -23.06 11.59 -24.85
C VAL A 100 -22.93 10.48 -23.81
N TRP A 101 -24.07 10.02 -23.33
CA TRP A 101 -24.15 8.90 -22.42
C TRP A 101 -24.16 7.60 -23.22
N SER A 102 -23.24 6.72 -22.87
CA SER A 102 -23.25 5.33 -23.28
C SER A 102 -23.07 4.50 -22.01
N GLU A 103 -23.95 3.50 -21.83
CA GLU A 103 -23.86 2.55 -20.73
C GLU A 103 -22.49 1.86 -20.73
N GLU A 104 -22.00 1.46 -21.90
CA GLU A 104 -20.67 0.87 -22.06
C GLU A 104 -19.56 1.82 -21.63
N ALA A 105 -19.68 3.12 -21.90
CA ALA A 105 -18.67 4.10 -21.50
C ALA A 105 -18.62 4.31 -19.98
N GLU A 106 -19.77 4.36 -19.30
CA GLU A 106 -19.81 4.44 -17.84
C GLU A 106 -19.32 3.14 -17.18
N VAL A 107 -19.73 1.99 -17.73
CA VAL A 107 -19.24 0.68 -17.29
C VAL A 107 -17.73 0.60 -17.47
N ASN A 108 -17.20 1.04 -18.62
CA ASN A 108 -15.77 1.06 -18.86
C ASN A 108 -15.03 2.00 -17.93
N LYS A 109 -15.54 3.22 -17.67
CA LYS A 109 -14.97 4.13 -16.67
C LYS A 109 -14.87 3.44 -15.31
N LYS A 110 -15.97 2.93 -14.78
CA LYS A 110 -15.99 2.19 -13.50
C LYS A 110 -15.05 0.99 -13.50
N LEU A 111 -15.05 0.21 -14.59
CA LEU A 111 -14.17 -0.94 -14.75
C LEU A 111 -12.70 -0.52 -14.73
N THR A 112 -12.33 0.59 -15.36
CA THR A 112 -10.94 1.10 -15.30
C THR A 112 -10.55 1.57 -13.90
N GLU A 113 -11.47 2.16 -13.14
CA GLU A 113 -11.22 2.52 -11.74
C GLU A 113 -10.98 1.28 -10.87
N HIS A 114 -11.82 0.25 -11.05
CA HIS A 114 -11.68 -1.03 -10.36
C HIS A 114 -10.38 -1.74 -10.72
N LYS A 115 -10.07 -1.88 -12.01
CA LYS A 115 -8.81 -2.50 -12.47
C LYS A 115 -7.58 -1.81 -11.89
N LYS A 116 -7.56 -0.47 -11.87
CA LYS A 116 -6.43 0.27 -11.28
C LYS A 116 -6.33 0.08 -9.78
N ARG A 117 -7.45 0.00 -9.07
CA ARG A 117 -7.45 -0.34 -7.64
C ARG A 117 -6.83 -1.72 -7.42
N ASP A 118 -7.24 -2.70 -8.21
CA ASP A 118 -6.75 -4.07 -8.08
C ASP A 118 -5.25 -4.17 -8.43
N GLU A 119 -4.80 -3.47 -9.47
CA GLU A 119 -3.37 -3.37 -9.82
C GLU A 119 -2.54 -2.80 -8.66
N VAL A 120 -2.99 -1.69 -8.05
CA VAL A 120 -2.27 -1.07 -6.93
C VAL A 120 -2.27 -1.97 -5.69
N LEU A 121 -3.39 -2.64 -5.41
CA LEU A 121 -3.48 -3.59 -4.30
C LEU A 121 -2.58 -4.82 -4.53
N ALA A 122 -2.45 -5.30 -5.76
CA ALA A 122 -1.52 -6.38 -6.11
C ALA A 122 -0.07 -5.97 -5.79
N VAL A 123 0.34 -4.76 -6.21
CA VAL A 123 1.67 -4.22 -5.89
C VAL A 123 1.89 -4.16 -4.38
N ILE A 124 0.91 -3.65 -3.61
CA ILE A 124 1.02 -3.59 -2.14
C ILE A 124 1.16 -4.99 -1.52
N ASN A 125 0.46 -5.99 -2.05
CA ASN A 125 0.50 -7.36 -1.49
C ASN A 125 1.80 -8.12 -1.83
N GLU A 126 2.40 -7.85 -3.00
CA GLU A 126 3.66 -8.50 -3.42
C GLU A 126 4.89 -7.92 -2.71
N THR A 127 4.75 -6.72 -2.17
CA THR A 127 5.82 -5.94 -1.54
C THR A 127 6.07 -6.39 -0.10
N SER A 128 7.34 -6.45 0.35
CA SER A 128 7.67 -6.86 1.72
C SER A 128 7.39 -5.76 2.77
N ASP A 129 7.36 -6.10 4.06
CA ASP A 129 7.00 -5.19 5.16
C ASP A 129 7.82 -3.89 5.17
N ASP A 130 9.15 -4.00 5.08
CA ASP A 130 10.07 -2.86 4.99
C ASP A 130 9.74 -1.95 3.80
N GLN A 131 9.42 -2.56 2.66
CA GLN A 131 9.15 -1.85 1.43
C GLN A 131 7.76 -1.18 1.48
N ARG A 132 6.78 -1.81 2.14
CA ARG A 132 5.45 -1.21 2.39
C ARG A 132 5.56 0.03 3.27
N LYS A 133 6.38 -0.01 4.33
CA LYS A 133 6.70 1.18 5.12
C LYS A 133 7.40 2.26 4.29
N ALA A 134 8.35 1.88 3.44
CA ALA A 134 9.01 2.85 2.55
C ALA A 134 8.04 3.48 1.53
N ILE A 135 7.07 2.72 1.00
CA ILE A 135 5.99 3.25 0.17
C ILE A 135 5.13 4.22 0.98
N ALA A 136 4.74 3.85 2.19
CA ALA A 136 3.95 4.71 3.06
C ALA A 136 4.68 6.02 3.37
N LEU A 137 5.99 5.97 3.62
CA LEU A 137 6.84 7.14 3.79
C LEU A 137 6.93 8.01 2.53
N ALA A 138 7.05 7.40 1.35
CA ALA A 138 7.07 8.14 0.09
C ALA A 138 5.72 8.84 -0.21
N VAL A 139 4.60 8.23 0.20
CA VAL A 139 3.24 8.74 -0.07
C VAL A 139 2.78 9.74 1.00
N PHE A 140 2.99 9.44 2.28
CA PHE A 140 2.47 10.19 3.43
C PHE A 140 3.53 11.05 4.14
N GLY A 141 4.82 10.90 3.80
CA GLY A 141 5.91 11.68 4.38
C GLY A 141 6.16 11.39 5.85
N VAL A 142 6.44 12.44 6.65
CA VAL A 142 6.80 12.37 8.08
C VAL A 142 5.79 11.57 8.90
N ASN A 143 4.50 11.66 8.56
CA ASN A 143 3.44 11.02 9.31
C ASN A 143 3.63 9.50 9.38
N ALA A 144 4.22 8.91 8.35
CA ALA A 144 4.46 7.47 8.27
C ALA A 144 5.73 6.98 9.00
N ILE A 145 6.60 7.88 9.48
CA ILE A 145 7.84 7.51 10.20
C ILE A 145 7.53 6.72 11.47
N GLN A 146 6.48 7.10 12.19
CA GLN A 146 6.11 6.48 13.45
C GLN A 146 5.12 5.32 13.29
N TRP A 147 4.81 4.90 12.06
CA TRP A 147 3.83 3.85 11.82
C TRP A 147 4.45 2.47 12.01
N THR A 148 3.70 1.58 12.64
CA THR A 148 3.98 0.14 12.64
C THR A 148 3.72 -0.45 11.25
N ASP A 149 4.28 -1.62 10.94
CA ASP A 149 4.12 -2.27 9.63
C ASP A 149 2.65 -2.46 9.28
N SER A 150 1.86 -2.94 10.25
CA SER A 150 0.42 -3.14 10.09
C SER A 150 -0.35 -1.83 9.85
N LYS A 151 0.06 -0.74 10.49
CA LYS A 151 -0.59 0.57 10.30
C LYS A 151 -0.26 1.14 8.92
N ALA A 152 1.00 1.06 8.50
CA ALA A 152 1.41 1.49 7.17
C ALA A 152 0.67 0.72 6.06
N GLU A 153 0.52 -0.59 6.23
CA GLU A 153 -0.26 -1.41 5.30
C GLU A 153 -1.73 -1.01 5.26
N LEU A 154 -2.37 -0.79 6.42
CA LEU A 154 -3.77 -0.41 6.49
C LEU A 154 -4.03 0.92 5.78
N GLU A 155 -3.24 1.95 6.10
CA GLU A 155 -3.38 3.29 5.55
C GLU A 155 -3.15 3.29 4.02
N LEU A 156 -2.16 2.53 3.54
CA LEU A 156 -1.93 2.36 2.10
C LEU A 156 -3.12 1.68 1.40
N ARG A 157 -3.72 0.66 2.01
CA ARG A 157 -4.90 -0.02 1.46
C ARG A 157 -6.12 0.91 1.43
N GLU A 158 -6.32 1.71 2.47
CA GLU A 158 -7.41 2.70 2.51
C GLU A 158 -7.20 3.80 1.45
N TYR A 159 -5.96 4.28 1.32
CA TYR A 159 -5.60 5.25 0.29
C TYR A 159 -5.78 4.70 -1.12
N ALA A 160 -5.40 3.44 -1.37
CA ALA A 160 -5.62 2.77 -2.66
C ALA A 160 -7.12 2.62 -2.99
N LYS A 161 -7.98 2.45 -1.99
CA LYS A 161 -9.45 2.38 -2.19
C LYS A 161 -10.02 3.73 -2.61
N LEU A 162 -9.61 4.80 -1.94
CA LEU A 162 -10.12 6.16 -2.17
C LEU A 162 -9.55 6.81 -3.42
N LYS A 163 -8.24 6.64 -3.67
CA LYS A 163 -7.48 7.36 -4.69
C LYS A 163 -6.48 6.48 -5.43
N PRO A 164 -6.93 5.47 -6.20
CA PRO A 164 -6.03 4.54 -6.90
C PRO A 164 -5.17 5.22 -7.97
N PHE A 165 -5.68 6.26 -8.63
CA PHE A 165 -4.95 6.99 -9.67
C PHE A 165 -3.77 7.79 -9.13
N GLU A 166 -3.96 8.47 -8.00
CA GLU A 166 -2.90 9.26 -7.37
C GLU A 166 -1.79 8.33 -6.87
N LEU A 167 -2.15 7.23 -6.19
CA LEU A 167 -1.17 6.27 -5.71
C LEU A 167 -0.38 5.62 -6.85
N LYS A 168 -1.07 5.17 -7.90
CA LYS A 168 -0.40 4.61 -9.10
C LYS A 168 0.57 5.61 -9.73
N LYS A 169 0.14 6.87 -9.87
CA LYS A 169 0.99 7.95 -10.41
C LYS A 169 2.23 8.19 -9.55
N VAL A 170 2.13 8.11 -8.23
CA VAL A 170 3.28 8.24 -7.33
C VAL A 170 4.25 7.07 -7.53
N LEU A 171 3.74 5.83 -7.59
CA LEU A 171 4.56 4.63 -7.80
C LEU A 171 5.27 4.62 -9.17
N GLU A 172 4.63 5.15 -10.21
CA GLU A 172 5.18 5.23 -11.57
C GLU A 172 6.00 6.51 -11.81
N SER A 173 6.14 7.39 -10.81
CA SER A 173 6.88 8.63 -10.99
C SER A 173 8.38 8.37 -11.15
N LYS A 174 9.05 9.17 -12.00
CA LYS A 174 10.49 9.04 -12.27
C LYS A 174 11.34 9.18 -10.98
N ASP A 175 10.86 9.98 -10.03
CA ASP A 175 11.55 10.25 -8.77
C ASP A 175 11.21 9.22 -7.67
N TYR A 176 10.30 8.29 -7.94
CA TYR A 176 9.83 7.31 -6.96
C TYR A 176 10.98 6.47 -6.41
N GLN A 177 11.88 5.98 -7.27
CA GLN A 177 12.99 5.14 -6.84
C GLN A 177 13.91 5.85 -5.84
N SER A 178 14.26 7.12 -6.12
CA SER A 178 15.09 7.93 -5.23
C SER A 178 14.39 8.22 -3.89
N LYS A 179 13.10 8.56 -3.92
CA LYS A 179 12.29 8.80 -2.72
C LYS A 179 12.10 7.53 -1.89
N TYR A 180 11.90 6.41 -2.56
CA TYR A 180 11.78 5.10 -1.95
C TYR A 180 13.09 4.65 -1.29
N LEU A 181 14.24 4.84 -1.96
CA LEU A 181 15.56 4.54 -1.37
C LEU A 181 15.85 5.42 -0.16
N ALA A 182 15.53 6.72 -0.24
CA ALA A 182 15.62 7.62 0.91
C ALA A 182 14.75 7.11 2.07
N ALA A 183 13.48 6.80 1.81
CA ALA A 183 12.56 6.27 2.81
C ALA A 183 13.04 4.96 3.43
N LEU A 184 13.60 4.06 2.62
CA LEU A 184 14.16 2.79 3.10
C LEU A 184 15.39 3.02 3.99
N ALA A 185 16.26 3.96 3.63
CA ALA A 185 17.44 4.30 4.43
C ALA A 185 17.08 4.90 5.79
N PHE A 186 16.04 5.74 5.85
CA PHE A 186 15.48 6.24 7.11
C PHE A 186 14.79 5.13 7.91
N ASN A 187 14.00 4.26 7.27
CA ASN A 187 13.31 3.16 7.95
C ASN A 187 14.28 2.12 8.54
N LYS A 188 15.45 1.92 7.89
CA LYS A 188 16.51 1.02 8.38
C LYS A 188 17.53 1.69 9.29
N ASP A 189 17.26 2.93 9.72
CA ASP A 189 18.16 3.73 10.55
C ASP A 189 19.59 3.85 9.99
N ILE A 190 19.78 3.82 8.67
CA ILE A 190 21.08 4.05 8.01
C ILE A 190 21.41 5.54 8.02
N VAL A 191 20.36 6.35 7.87
CA VAL A 191 20.41 7.80 7.78
C VAL A 191 19.44 8.36 8.81
N LYS A 192 19.84 9.44 9.48
CA LYS A 192 18.99 10.14 10.45
C LYS A 192 19.20 11.64 10.37
N ASP A 193 18.25 12.37 10.92
CA ASP A 193 18.43 13.80 11.13
C ASP A 193 19.35 14.04 12.32
N ASN A 194 20.16 15.11 12.24
CA ASN A 194 20.91 15.62 13.39
C ASN A 194 19.94 16.02 14.52
N ILE A 195 20.44 16.07 15.76
CA ILE A 195 19.77 16.52 16.99
C ILE A 195 19.10 17.91 16.84
N GLY A 196 19.50 18.72 15.85
CA GLY A 196 18.87 20.00 15.50
C GLY A 196 18.00 20.03 14.23
N SER A 197 17.82 18.89 13.54
CA SER A 197 17.16 18.79 12.22
C SER A 197 17.70 19.79 11.17
N THR A 198 18.98 20.15 11.28
CA THR A 198 19.67 21.08 10.37
C THR A 198 20.47 20.36 9.30
N ALA A 199 20.62 19.04 9.39
CA ALA A 199 21.36 18.24 8.44
C ALA A 199 20.92 16.77 8.50
N VAL A 200 21.04 16.09 7.38
CA VAL A 200 20.89 14.65 7.22
C VAL A 200 22.27 14.03 7.35
N ILE A 201 22.44 13.11 8.30
CA ILE A 201 23.72 12.48 8.64
C ILE A 201 23.65 10.96 8.53
N TRP A 202 24.79 10.33 8.27
CA TRP A 202 24.91 8.88 8.41
C TRP A 202 24.78 8.46 9.87
N ASN A 203 24.06 7.36 10.13
CA ASN A 203 23.99 6.75 11.46
C ASN A 203 25.19 5.83 11.76
N ASP A 204 26.39 6.28 11.41
CA ASP A 204 27.65 5.59 11.69
C ASP A 204 28.38 6.27 12.86
N THR A 205 29.48 5.66 13.30
CA THR A 205 30.40 6.22 14.31
C THR A 205 30.98 7.58 13.94
N THR A 206 31.13 7.87 12.64
CA THR A 206 31.70 9.14 12.14
C THR A 206 30.67 10.24 11.93
N GLN A 207 29.37 9.91 11.91
CA GLN A 207 28.26 10.86 11.68
C GLN A 207 28.50 11.88 10.56
N GLY A 208 29.06 11.41 9.43
CA GLY A 208 29.33 12.29 8.28
C GLY A 208 28.06 12.97 7.77
N GLU A 209 28.15 14.28 7.52
CA GLU A 209 27.06 15.07 6.95
C GLU A 209 26.87 14.75 5.47
N ILE A 210 25.64 14.47 5.07
CA ILE A 210 25.27 14.19 3.68
C ILE A 210 24.71 15.45 3.03
N LEU A 211 23.79 16.12 3.73
CA LEU A 211 23.03 17.24 3.20
C LEU A 211 22.63 18.18 4.34
N SER A 212 22.80 19.48 4.12
CA SER A 212 22.27 20.51 5.02
C SER A 212 20.79 20.79 4.76
N LEU A 213 20.03 20.98 5.83
CA LEU A 213 18.60 21.28 5.84
C LEU A 213 18.39 22.73 6.28
N ALA A 214 17.53 23.46 5.57
CA ALA A 214 17.06 24.74 6.07
C ALA A 214 16.04 24.52 7.20
N ARG A 215 15.85 25.57 8.02
CA ARG A 215 14.94 25.49 9.17
C ARG A 215 13.51 25.18 8.71
N GLY A 216 12.97 24.05 9.16
CA GLY A 216 11.61 23.61 8.84
C GLY A 216 11.51 22.74 7.58
N GLU A 217 12.62 22.44 6.90
CA GLU A 217 12.64 21.41 5.86
C GLU A 217 12.67 20.01 6.47
N ASN A 218 12.07 19.05 5.77
CA ASN A 218 12.07 17.65 6.16
C ASN A 218 13.27 16.93 5.53
N GLY A 219 14.10 16.31 6.37
CA GLY A 219 15.27 15.54 5.95
C GLY A 219 14.95 14.46 4.93
N LEU A 220 13.87 13.69 5.15
CA LEU A 220 13.47 12.61 4.26
C LEU A 220 13.15 13.11 2.84
N VAL A 221 12.34 14.16 2.74
CA VAL A 221 11.88 14.69 1.44
C VAL A 221 13.06 15.31 0.69
N LYS A 222 13.85 16.15 1.37
CA LYS A 222 14.99 16.81 0.75
C LYS A 222 16.07 15.81 0.35
N PHE A 223 16.27 14.77 1.14
CA PHE A 223 17.18 13.68 0.79
C PHE A 223 16.69 12.92 -0.44
N GLY A 224 15.40 12.57 -0.51
CA GLY A 224 14.82 11.95 -1.70
C GLY A 224 14.97 12.80 -2.97
N ASP A 225 14.75 14.11 -2.86
CA ASP A 225 14.90 15.06 -3.96
C ASP A 225 16.39 15.27 -4.34
N PHE A 226 17.31 15.20 -3.38
CA PHE A 226 18.75 15.21 -3.65
C PHE A 226 19.16 13.96 -4.45
N LEU A 227 18.66 12.79 -4.06
CA LEU A 227 18.93 11.53 -4.75
C LEU A 227 18.30 11.47 -6.15
N SER A 228 17.27 12.27 -6.46
CA SER A 228 16.67 12.30 -7.80
C SER A 228 17.40 13.24 -8.78
N GLN A 229 18.26 14.14 -8.29
CA GLN A 229 18.96 15.11 -9.12
C GLN A 229 20.06 14.49 -10.00
N ASN A 230 20.49 13.25 -9.74
CA ASN A 230 21.54 12.54 -10.49
C ASN A 230 22.85 13.35 -10.65
N THR A 231 23.19 14.15 -9.64
CA THR A 231 24.51 14.82 -9.54
C THR A 231 25.60 13.81 -9.16
N GLU A 232 26.86 14.11 -9.44
CA GLU A 232 27.99 13.23 -9.09
C GLU A 232 28.00 12.89 -7.58
N GLU A 233 27.73 13.88 -6.73
CA GLU A 233 27.60 13.69 -5.27
C GLU A 233 26.46 12.75 -4.92
N SER A 234 25.28 12.92 -5.55
CA SER A 234 24.13 12.04 -5.30
C SER A 234 24.40 10.59 -5.70
N LEU A 235 25.16 10.36 -6.78
CA LEU A 235 25.55 9.02 -7.24
C LEU A 235 26.55 8.36 -6.28
N LEU A 236 27.50 9.11 -5.73
CA LEU A 236 28.41 8.62 -4.70
C LEU A 236 27.63 8.21 -3.45
N VAL A 237 26.68 9.04 -3.02
CA VAL A 237 25.81 8.74 -1.88
C VAL A 237 24.96 7.51 -2.16
N LEU A 238 24.35 7.37 -3.34
CA LEU A 238 23.57 6.18 -3.74
C LEU A 238 24.42 4.91 -3.70
N ASN A 239 25.64 4.95 -4.24
CA ASN A 239 26.53 3.80 -4.23
C ASN A 239 26.90 3.39 -2.79
N SER A 240 27.21 4.36 -1.93
CA SER A 240 27.50 4.10 -0.51
C SER A 240 26.28 3.56 0.23
N LEU A 241 25.09 4.05 -0.09
CA LEU A 241 23.82 3.65 0.51
C LEU A 241 23.47 2.21 0.14
N ASN A 242 23.66 1.83 -1.14
CA ASN A 242 23.48 0.45 -1.59
C ASN A 242 24.42 -0.52 -0.87
N GLN A 243 25.71 -0.18 -0.75
CA GLN A 243 26.68 -1.01 -0.01
C GLN A 243 26.28 -1.20 1.46
N LYS A 244 25.78 -0.14 2.11
CA LYS A 244 25.31 -0.21 3.49
C LYS A 244 24.06 -1.07 3.63
N ILE A 245 23.09 -0.93 2.73
CA ILE A 245 21.89 -1.77 2.70
C ILE A 245 22.29 -3.25 2.55
N ASP A 246 23.18 -3.56 1.61
CA ASP A 246 23.65 -4.93 1.39
C ASP A 246 24.36 -5.49 2.62
N SER A 247 25.18 -4.67 3.28
CA SER A 247 25.88 -5.08 4.51
C SER A 247 24.91 -5.44 5.65
N LEU A 248 23.80 -4.70 5.79
CA LEU A 248 22.77 -4.96 6.79
C LEU A 248 21.97 -6.23 6.47
N VAL A 249 21.71 -6.49 5.19
CA VAL A 249 21.04 -7.73 4.77
C VAL A 249 21.93 -8.94 5.12
N ILE A 250 23.25 -8.82 4.88
CA ILE A 250 24.21 -9.88 5.18
C ILE A 250 24.37 -10.08 6.70
N SER A 251 24.38 -9.02 7.51
CA SER A 251 24.46 -9.15 8.98
C SER A 251 23.23 -9.84 9.55
N ASN A 252 22.02 -9.44 9.13
CA ASN A 252 20.78 -10.03 9.60
C ASN A 252 20.66 -11.52 9.22
N GLN A 253 21.13 -11.90 8.02
CA GLN A 253 21.19 -13.31 7.64
C GLN A 253 22.18 -14.10 8.50
N LYS A 254 23.34 -13.54 8.84
CA LYS A 254 24.29 -14.21 9.74
C LYS A 254 23.74 -14.38 11.15
N GLU A 255 23.11 -13.35 11.70
CA GLU A 255 22.50 -13.40 13.04
C GLU A 255 21.36 -14.42 13.12
N SER A 256 20.51 -14.53 12.10
CA SER A 256 19.46 -15.57 12.05
C SER A 256 20.02 -17.00 11.93
N ILE A 257 21.14 -17.18 11.21
CA ILE A 257 21.82 -18.47 11.13
C ILE A 257 22.47 -18.82 12.47
N GLU A 258 23.06 -17.84 13.14
CA GLU A 258 23.74 -18.03 14.43
C GLU A 258 22.74 -18.30 15.56
N SER A 259 21.62 -17.58 15.61
CA SER A 259 20.53 -17.86 16.56
C SER A 259 19.93 -19.25 16.37
N SER A 260 19.68 -19.68 15.13
CA SER A 260 19.17 -21.03 14.87
C SER A 260 20.16 -22.14 15.23
N LYS A 261 21.47 -21.87 15.17
CA LYS A 261 22.52 -22.80 15.66
C LYS A 261 22.53 -22.85 17.19
N LEU A 262 22.51 -21.69 17.84
CA LEU A 262 22.45 -21.56 19.30
C LEU A 262 21.18 -22.20 19.89
N GLU A 263 20.05 -22.11 19.20
CA GLU A 263 18.79 -22.76 19.63
C GLU A 263 18.90 -24.29 19.56
N LYS A 264 19.54 -24.83 18.53
CA LYS A 264 19.80 -26.28 18.42
C LYS A 264 20.75 -26.76 19.50
N GLU A 265 21.85 -26.04 19.74
CA GLU A 265 22.83 -26.36 20.77
C GLU A 265 22.22 -26.30 22.18
N ASN A 266 21.41 -25.26 22.47
CA ASN A 266 20.68 -25.17 23.73
C ASN A 266 19.64 -26.27 23.91
N ALA A 267 18.98 -26.72 22.84
CA ALA A 267 18.05 -27.84 22.89
C ALA A 267 18.77 -29.17 23.18
N GLU A 268 19.95 -29.38 22.58
CA GLU A 268 20.80 -30.55 22.82
C GLU A 268 21.33 -30.59 24.26
N LEU A 269 21.87 -29.48 24.77
CA LEU A 269 22.33 -29.36 26.16
C LEU A 269 21.20 -29.60 27.17
N ARG A 270 20.00 -29.07 26.90
CA ARG A 270 18.81 -29.35 27.74
C ARG A 270 18.41 -30.82 27.72
N ALA A 271 18.51 -31.49 26.57
CA ALA A 271 18.24 -32.91 26.46
C ALA A 271 19.28 -33.76 27.20
N GLU A 272 20.55 -33.36 27.16
CA GLU A 272 21.65 -34.03 27.88
C GLU A 272 21.53 -33.86 29.41
N LEU A 273 21.24 -32.65 29.89
CA LEU A 273 20.96 -32.40 31.32
C LEU A 273 19.76 -33.22 31.82
N ALA A 274 18.70 -33.34 31.01
CA ALA A 274 17.54 -34.16 31.36
C ALA A 274 17.88 -35.66 31.41
N LYS A 275 18.80 -36.15 30.57
CA LYS A 275 19.31 -37.54 30.64
C LYS A 275 20.14 -37.75 31.89
N LEU A 276 21.04 -36.83 32.23
CA LEU A 276 21.87 -36.89 33.43
C LEU A 276 21.02 -36.85 34.72
N GLN A 277 20.01 -35.97 34.78
CA GLN A 277 19.08 -35.92 35.92
C GLN A 277 18.24 -37.19 36.09
N LYS A 278 17.87 -37.85 34.99
CA LYS A 278 17.20 -39.15 35.04
C LYS A 278 18.14 -40.25 35.51
N GLN A 279 19.39 -40.25 35.04
CA GLN A 279 20.41 -41.19 35.49
C GLN A 279 20.74 -41.01 36.97
N SER A 280 20.85 -39.78 37.48
CA SER A 280 21.11 -39.50 38.89
C SER A 280 19.96 -39.89 39.80
N LYS A 281 18.70 -39.77 39.34
CA LYS A 281 17.53 -40.26 40.09
C LYS A 281 17.50 -41.78 40.17
N VAL A 282 17.79 -42.47 39.06
CA VAL A 282 17.83 -43.93 39.02
C VAL A 282 18.98 -44.49 39.88
N SER A 283 20.15 -43.84 39.90
CA SER A 283 21.26 -44.27 40.76
C SER A 283 20.98 -44.06 42.24
N ASN A 284 20.34 -42.96 42.63
CA ASN A 284 19.97 -42.71 44.04
C ASN A 284 18.87 -43.65 44.52
N ASP A 285 17.82 -43.88 43.72
CA ASP A 285 16.74 -44.82 44.08
C ASP A 285 17.27 -46.26 44.24
N THR A 286 18.28 -46.64 43.44
CA THR A 286 18.90 -47.97 43.54
C THR A 286 19.79 -48.09 44.79
N GLN A 287 20.56 -47.05 45.12
CA GLN A 287 21.41 -47.03 46.33
C GLN A 287 20.58 -47.01 47.62
N GLU A 288 19.50 -46.23 47.67
CA GLU A 288 18.59 -46.18 48.81
C GLU A 288 17.87 -47.51 49.03
N GLN A 289 17.49 -48.22 47.95
CA GLN A 289 16.89 -49.55 48.05
C GLN A 289 17.88 -50.59 48.60
N THR A 290 19.13 -50.58 48.15
CA THR A 290 20.17 -51.49 48.67
C THR A 290 20.51 -51.19 50.14
N GLU A 291 20.61 -49.92 50.54
CA GLU A 291 20.91 -49.55 51.94
C GLU A 291 19.74 -49.92 52.88
N ILE A 292 18.49 -49.78 52.42
CA ILE A 292 17.29 -50.17 53.17
C ILE A 292 17.21 -51.69 53.36
N GLU A 293 17.56 -52.48 52.35
CA GLU A 293 17.56 -53.94 52.43
C GLU A 293 18.62 -54.44 53.42
N GLU A 294 19.85 -53.92 53.34
CA GLU A 294 20.94 -54.27 54.28
C GLU A 294 20.56 -53.93 55.74
N LEU A 295 19.92 -52.77 55.99
CA LEU A 295 19.50 -52.37 57.33
C LEU A 295 18.37 -53.25 57.90
N ARG A 296 17.48 -53.78 57.04
CA ARG A 296 16.43 -54.71 57.47
C ARG A 296 17.00 -56.07 57.86
N GLU A 297 18.01 -56.54 57.13
CA GLU A 297 18.71 -57.78 57.46
C GLU A 297 19.45 -57.64 58.79
N GLN A 298 20.18 -56.55 59.01
CA GLN A 298 20.85 -56.26 60.27
C GLN A 298 19.86 -56.19 61.45
N TYR A 299 18.69 -55.60 61.26
CA TYR A 299 17.65 -55.55 62.30
C TYR A 299 17.10 -56.94 62.63
N LEU A 300 16.91 -57.79 61.62
CA LEU A 300 16.43 -59.16 61.80
C LEU A 300 17.45 -60.01 62.57
N GLU A 301 18.74 -59.88 62.26
CA GLU A 301 19.82 -60.58 62.97
C GLU A 301 19.92 -60.16 64.44
N LYS A 302 19.83 -58.86 64.73
CA LYS A 302 19.98 -58.33 66.10
C LYS A 302 18.76 -58.58 66.99
N THR A 303 17.55 -58.50 66.45
CA THR A 303 16.31 -58.53 67.25
C THR A 303 15.51 -59.82 67.12
N GLY A 304 15.85 -60.68 66.16
CA GLY A 304 15.16 -61.94 65.88
C GLY A 304 13.73 -61.76 65.33
N LYS A 305 13.30 -60.52 65.03
CA LYS A 305 11.96 -60.18 64.56
C LYS A 305 12.05 -59.37 63.26
N LYS A 306 11.13 -59.61 62.33
CA LYS A 306 11.05 -58.84 61.09
C LYS A 306 10.59 -57.41 61.38
N VAL A 307 11.15 -56.43 60.65
CA VAL A 307 10.75 -55.02 60.72
C VAL A 307 9.24 -54.92 60.42
N PRO A 308 8.44 -54.25 61.27
CA PRO A 308 7.02 -54.09 61.02
C PRO A 308 6.75 -53.36 59.70
N ASN A 309 5.74 -53.80 58.95
CA ASN A 309 5.50 -53.35 57.57
C ASN A 309 5.29 -51.82 57.45
N ALA A 310 4.77 -51.17 58.49
CA ALA A 310 4.58 -49.71 58.53
C ALA A 310 5.90 -48.91 58.59
N PHE A 311 7.02 -49.55 58.94
CA PHE A 311 8.33 -48.93 59.11
C PHE A 311 9.40 -49.52 58.20
N SER A 312 9.01 -50.41 57.27
CA SER A 312 9.92 -51.09 56.37
C SER A 312 10.75 -50.11 55.52
N ASN A 313 10.15 -49.02 55.04
CA ASN A 313 10.82 -48.02 54.18
C ASN A 313 11.40 -46.83 54.96
N LYS A 314 11.44 -46.86 56.30
CA LYS A 314 11.92 -45.74 57.12
C LYS A 314 13.32 -46.00 57.66
N VAL A 315 14.33 -45.54 56.92
CA VAL A 315 15.77 -45.73 57.23
C VAL A 315 16.11 -45.26 58.65
N ASP A 316 15.67 -44.05 59.01
CA ASP A 316 16.00 -43.42 60.29
C ASP A 316 15.44 -44.22 61.46
N TRP A 317 14.24 -44.78 61.31
CA TRP A 317 13.59 -45.59 62.34
C TRP A 317 14.34 -46.92 62.57
N ILE A 318 14.78 -47.58 61.50
CA ILE A 318 15.55 -48.84 61.61
C ILE A 318 16.91 -48.58 62.26
N LYS A 319 17.62 -47.51 61.86
CA LYS A 319 18.91 -47.10 62.45
C LYS A 319 18.78 -46.73 63.94
N GLU A 320 17.69 -46.06 64.33
CA GLU A 320 17.42 -45.71 65.72
C GLU A 320 17.17 -46.95 66.59
N LYS A 321 16.35 -47.90 66.10
CA LYS A 321 16.07 -49.14 66.84
C LYS A 321 17.26 -50.10 66.93
N LEU A 322 18.12 -50.11 65.92
CA LEU A 322 19.40 -50.84 65.94
C LEU A 322 20.40 -50.28 66.97
N LYS A 323 20.27 -49.01 67.36
CA LYS A 323 21.07 -48.37 68.42
C LYS A 323 20.49 -48.60 69.82
N GLU A 324 19.17 -48.73 69.93
CA GLU A 324 18.47 -49.02 71.19
C GLU A 324 18.51 -50.50 71.61
N SER A 325 18.85 -51.41 70.68
CA SER A 325 18.95 -52.86 70.91
C SER A 325 20.41 -53.34 71.01
#